data_AF-A0A560X7F9-F1
#
_entry.id   AF-A0A560X7F9-F1
#
_cell.length_a   1.000
_cell.length_b   1.000
_cell.length_c   1.000
_cell.angle_alpha   90.00
_cell.angle_beta   90.00
_cell.angle_gamma   90.00
#
_symmetry.space_group_name_H-M   'P 1'
#
loop_
_entity.id
_entity.type
_entity.pdbx_description
1 polymer ?
#
loop_
_entity_poly.entity_id
_entity_poly.type
_entity_poly.pdbx_seq_one_letter_code
_entity_poly.pdbx_strand_id
1 'polypeptide(L)'
;MLALSFLIVTPATAGVLQCVPFARQVSGIQLHGNANTWWDQAEGRYDRGHEPRVGAVLSFASSRAMPVGHVAMVSKVVSPREVLLTHANWSYRGGIERDVRAVDVSANNDWSDVRVWYGPIGNLGLRSNPANGFIYADQPKDIEQPVQVAMADAVTDASVTGAARSAF
;
A
#
# COMPACT_ATOMS: atom_id res chain seq x y z
N MET A 1 -40.57 36.77 -19.48
CA MET A 1 -39.83 35.68 -20.17
C MET A 1 -38.92 35.04 -19.11
N LEU A 2 -39.40 33.97 -18.44
CA LEU A 2 -38.65 33.29 -17.37
C LEU A 2 -37.87 32.16 -18.03
N ALA A 3 -36.55 32.29 -18.14
CA ALA A 3 -35.69 31.24 -18.71
C ALA A 3 -35.32 30.24 -17.61
N LEU A 4 -35.81 29.00 -17.74
CA LEU A 4 -35.48 27.90 -16.85
C LEU A 4 -34.18 27.24 -17.34
N SER A 5 -33.07 27.56 -16.67
CA SER A 5 -31.77 26.93 -16.94
C SER A 5 -31.73 25.52 -16.35
N PHE A 6 -31.62 24.50 -17.20
CA PHE A 6 -31.38 23.12 -16.77
C PHE A 6 -29.88 22.89 -16.55
N LEU A 7 -29.49 22.60 -15.31
CA LEU A 7 -28.16 22.07 -14.98
C LEU A 7 -28.09 20.61 -15.43
N ILE A 8 -27.29 20.33 -16.45
CA ILE A 8 -27.01 18.97 -16.88
C ILE A 8 -25.94 18.40 -15.94
N VAL A 9 -26.33 17.48 -15.06
CA VAL A 9 -25.38 16.73 -14.22
C VAL A 9 -24.93 15.51 -15.01
N THR A 10 -23.69 15.53 -15.53
CA THR A 10 -23.07 14.34 -16.11
C THR A 10 -22.62 13.42 -14.98
N PRO A 11 -23.08 12.15 -14.92
CA PRO A 11 -22.59 11.22 -13.92
C PRO A 11 -21.10 10.93 -14.16
N ALA A 12 -20.29 11.01 -13.12
CA ALA A 12 -18.90 10.59 -13.19
C ALA A 12 -18.84 9.06 -13.25
N THR A 13 -18.38 8.51 -14.37
CA THR A 13 -18.06 7.09 -14.46
C THR A 13 -16.76 6.83 -13.68
N ALA A 14 -16.86 6.24 -12.49
CA ALA A 14 -15.70 5.83 -11.72
C ALA A 14 -15.05 4.60 -12.39
N GLY A 15 -13.90 4.79 -13.04
CA GLY A 15 -13.10 3.67 -13.56
C GLY A 15 -12.53 2.79 -12.44
N VAL A 16 -12.03 1.60 -12.80
CA VAL A 16 -11.36 0.70 -11.84
C VAL A 16 -10.15 1.41 -11.24
N LEU A 17 -10.13 1.59 -9.92
CA LEU A 17 -9.04 2.26 -9.23
C LEU A 17 -7.70 1.56 -9.52
N GLN A 18 -6.69 2.32 -9.92
CA GLN A 18 -5.35 1.82 -10.22
C GLN A 18 -4.35 2.24 -9.15
N CYS A 19 -3.22 1.54 -9.08
CA CYS A 19 -2.16 1.83 -8.11
C CYS A 19 -1.60 3.24 -8.26
N VAL A 20 -1.34 3.70 -9.49
CA VAL A 20 -0.73 5.02 -9.79
C VAL A 20 -1.60 6.19 -9.28
N PRO A 21 -2.86 6.36 -9.69
CA PRO A 21 -3.71 7.44 -9.17
C PRO A 21 -3.84 7.42 -7.64
N PHE A 22 -4.00 6.22 -7.06
CA PHE A 22 -4.12 6.06 -5.63
C PHE A 22 -2.82 6.43 -4.89
N ALA A 23 -1.67 5.95 -5.37
CA ALA A 23 -0.35 6.26 -4.81
C ALA A 23 -0.11 7.77 -4.79
N ARG A 24 -0.42 8.49 -5.87
CA ARG A 24 -0.32 9.96 -5.90
C ARG A 24 -1.18 10.62 -4.83
N GLN A 25 -2.41 10.14 -4.66
CA GLN A 25 -3.34 10.69 -3.69
C GLN A 25 -2.80 10.56 -2.26
N VAL A 26 -2.24 9.39 -1.92
CA VAL A 26 -1.77 9.11 -0.56
C VAL A 26 -0.35 9.61 -0.29
N SER A 27 0.57 9.57 -1.26
CA SER A 27 1.96 9.97 -1.04
C SER A 27 2.26 11.43 -1.38
N GLY A 28 1.42 12.08 -2.17
CA GLY A 28 1.68 13.42 -2.70
C GLY A 28 2.65 13.49 -3.88
N ILE A 29 3.22 12.36 -4.31
CA ILE A 29 4.07 12.29 -5.52
C ILE A 29 3.23 12.62 -6.76
N GLN A 30 3.74 13.50 -7.61
CA GLN A 30 3.08 13.99 -8.82
C GLN A 30 3.70 13.40 -10.10
N LEU A 31 3.88 12.08 -10.10
CA LEU A 31 4.29 11.30 -11.26
C LEU A 31 3.07 10.65 -11.93
N HIS A 32 3.12 10.47 -13.24
CA HIS A 32 1.97 10.05 -14.05
C HIS A 32 2.37 8.96 -15.05
N GLY A 33 1.38 8.32 -15.66
CA GLY A 33 1.60 7.21 -16.59
C GLY A 33 1.75 5.87 -15.88
N ASN A 34 2.36 4.90 -16.57
CA ASN A 34 2.51 3.54 -16.06
C ASN A 34 3.46 3.49 -14.85
N ALA A 35 3.19 2.59 -13.91
CA ALA A 35 3.96 2.47 -12.67
C ALA A 35 5.45 2.18 -12.92
N ASN A 36 5.78 1.36 -13.92
CA ASN A 36 7.17 1.04 -14.27
C ASN A 36 7.99 2.26 -14.74
N THR A 37 7.35 3.33 -15.21
CA THR A 37 8.05 4.55 -15.64
C THR A 37 8.34 5.52 -14.50
N TRP A 38 7.74 5.32 -13.31
CA TRP A 38 7.87 6.25 -12.20
C TRP A 38 9.30 6.33 -11.68
N TRP A 39 10.05 5.23 -11.69
CA TRP A 39 11.42 5.21 -11.20
C TRP A 39 12.32 6.16 -12.00
N ASP A 40 12.23 6.12 -13.33
CA ASP A 40 13.01 6.98 -14.21
C ASP A 40 12.48 8.42 -14.18
N GLN A 41 11.16 8.60 -14.15
CA GLN A 41 10.57 9.94 -14.04
C GLN A 41 10.91 10.64 -12.72
N ALA A 42 11.17 9.90 -11.65
CA ALA A 42 11.57 10.47 -10.37
C ALA A 42 12.97 11.08 -10.42
N GLU A 43 13.84 10.65 -11.34
CA GLU A 43 15.19 11.18 -11.45
C GLU A 43 15.19 12.70 -11.69
N GLY A 44 15.93 13.42 -10.85
CA GLY A 44 15.99 14.88 -10.88
C GLY A 44 14.72 15.62 -10.42
N ARG A 45 13.67 14.89 -10.02
CA ARG A 45 12.39 15.45 -9.53
C ARG A 45 12.06 15.05 -8.10
N TYR A 46 12.47 13.85 -7.69
CA TYR A 46 12.32 13.29 -6.36
C TYR A 46 13.59 12.53 -6.01
N ASP A 47 13.98 12.57 -4.74
CA ASP A 47 15.07 11.70 -4.28
C ASP A 47 14.63 10.23 -4.38
N ARG A 48 15.61 9.36 -4.67
CA ARG A 48 15.44 7.91 -4.78
C ARG A 48 16.46 7.18 -3.93
N GLY A 49 16.11 6.00 -3.43
CA GLY A 49 17.03 5.16 -2.67
C GLY A 49 16.43 3.83 -2.26
N HIS A 50 17.12 3.12 -1.38
CA HIS A 50 16.73 1.78 -0.91
C HIS A 50 16.35 1.77 0.58
N GLU A 51 16.44 2.92 1.25
CA GLU A 51 16.03 3.03 2.65
C GLU A 51 14.50 3.24 2.73
N PRO A 52 13.76 2.38 3.44
CA PRO A 52 12.32 2.56 3.60
C PRO A 52 12.01 3.76 4.50
N ARG A 53 11.07 4.61 4.07
CA ARG A 53 10.59 5.77 4.84
C ARG A 53 9.08 5.85 4.79
N VAL A 54 8.43 6.26 5.87
CA VAL A 54 6.98 6.53 5.87
C VAL A 54 6.66 7.60 4.83
N GLY A 55 5.62 7.37 4.03
CA GLY A 55 5.21 8.22 2.91
C GLY A 55 5.97 7.99 1.61
N ALA A 56 7.11 7.28 1.64
CA ALA A 56 7.83 6.92 0.42
C ALA A 56 7.01 5.93 -0.43
N VAL A 57 7.19 5.97 -1.74
CA VAL A 57 6.55 5.03 -2.66
C VAL A 57 7.56 3.99 -3.11
N LEU A 58 7.31 2.73 -2.74
CA LEU A 58 8.02 1.58 -3.29
C LEU A 58 7.63 1.41 -4.77
N SER A 59 8.62 1.46 -5.64
CA SER A 59 8.48 1.26 -7.09
C SER A 59 8.86 -0.16 -7.47
N PHE A 60 7.90 -0.91 -7.99
CA PHE A 60 8.13 -2.24 -8.53
C PHE A 60 8.47 -2.18 -10.02
N ALA A 61 9.49 -2.93 -10.42
CA ALA A 61 9.90 -3.06 -11.81
C ALA A 61 8.88 -3.89 -12.63
N SER A 62 8.92 -3.71 -13.94
CA SER A 62 8.19 -4.58 -14.86
C SER A 62 8.68 -6.02 -14.77
N SER A 63 7.75 -6.98 -14.76
CA SER A 63 8.04 -8.40 -14.87
C SER A 63 7.01 -9.11 -15.74
N ARG A 64 7.22 -10.40 -16.03
CA ARG A 64 6.25 -11.20 -16.81
C ARG A 64 4.86 -11.23 -16.17
N ALA A 65 4.78 -11.25 -14.84
CA ALA A 65 3.52 -11.26 -14.11
C ALA A 65 2.94 -9.85 -13.88
N MET A 66 3.76 -8.82 -14.04
CA MET A 66 3.41 -7.42 -13.76
C MET A 66 4.05 -6.49 -14.81
N PRO A 67 3.57 -6.51 -16.08
CA PRO A 67 4.27 -5.85 -17.19
C PRO A 67 4.33 -4.33 -17.07
N VAL A 68 3.34 -3.72 -16.42
CA VAL A 68 3.26 -2.26 -16.22
C VAL A 68 3.89 -1.78 -14.92
N GLY A 69 4.55 -2.68 -14.18
CA GLY A 69 5.07 -2.42 -12.83
C GLY A 69 3.97 -2.21 -11.80
N HIS A 70 4.34 -1.77 -10.61
CA HIS A 70 3.40 -1.38 -9.55
C HIS A 70 4.02 -0.33 -8.64
N VAL A 71 3.19 0.41 -7.92
CA VAL A 71 3.63 1.38 -6.92
C VAL A 71 2.79 1.25 -5.66
N ALA A 72 3.44 1.38 -4.50
CA ALA A 72 2.79 1.26 -3.20
C ALA A 72 3.41 2.22 -2.19
N MET A 73 2.61 2.97 -1.44
CA MET A 73 3.12 3.88 -0.42
C MET A 73 3.41 3.10 0.87
N VAL A 74 4.55 3.37 1.49
CA VAL A 74 4.89 2.88 2.84
C VAL A 74 4.07 3.65 3.87
N SER A 75 3.15 2.98 4.55
CA SER A 75 2.39 3.58 5.68
C SER A 75 3.13 3.46 7.01
N LYS A 76 3.97 2.42 7.16
CA LYS A 76 4.79 2.21 8.36
C LYS A 76 6.07 1.46 8.05
N VAL A 77 7.17 1.83 8.70
CA VAL A 77 8.39 1.01 8.72
C VAL A 77 8.37 0.15 9.99
N VAL A 78 8.41 -1.17 9.82
CA VAL A 78 8.35 -2.13 10.95
C VAL A 78 9.77 -2.56 11.34
N SER A 79 10.62 -2.82 10.36
CA SER A 79 12.03 -3.17 10.53
C SER A 79 12.83 -2.82 9.26
N PRO A 80 14.16 -2.99 9.24
CA PRO A 80 14.95 -2.79 8.02
C PRO A 80 14.48 -3.62 6.81
N ARG A 81 13.79 -4.74 7.04
CA ARG A 81 13.30 -5.68 6.02
C ARG A 81 11.78 -5.78 5.93
N GLU A 82 11.03 -5.01 6.74
CA GLU A 82 9.57 -5.11 6.76
C GLU A 82 8.94 -3.73 6.84
N VAL A 83 7.99 -3.49 5.93
CA VAL A 83 7.16 -2.29 5.89
C VAL A 83 5.69 -2.70 5.79
N LEU A 84 4.81 -1.77 6.18
CA LEU A 84 3.40 -1.84 5.83
C LEU A 84 3.16 -0.92 4.63
N LEU A 85 2.40 -1.44 3.67
CA LEU A 85 2.05 -0.76 2.43
C LEU A 85 0.58 -0.38 2.42
N THR A 86 0.29 0.76 1.80
CA THR A 86 -1.03 1.17 1.40
C THR A 86 -1.04 1.38 -0.11
N HIS A 87 -1.87 0.62 -0.82
CA HIS A 87 -1.91 0.59 -2.28
C HIS A 87 -3.26 0.09 -2.81
N ALA A 88 -3.45 0.20 -4.12
CA ALA A 88 -4.65 -0.27 -4.79
C ALA A 88 -4.32 -1.24 -5.92
N ASN A 89 -5.28 -2.08 -6.30
CA ASN A 89 -5.22 -2.97 -7.47
C ASN A 89 -4.10 -4.03 -7.38
N TRP A 90 -3.83 -4.56 -6.19
CA TRP A 90 -2.86 -5.64 -5.98
C TRP A 90 -3.51 -7.03 -5.91
N SER A 91 -4.21 -7.36 -4.81
CA SER A 91 -4.81 -8.69 -4.68
C SER A 91 -6.12 -8.83 -5.46
N TYR A 92 -6.87 -7.73 -5.57
CA TYR A 92 -8.14 -7.67 -6.27
C TYR A 92 -8.19 -6.46 -7.19
N ARG A 93 -8.82 -6.62 -8.36
CA ARG A 93 -8.99 -5.51 -9.31
C ARG A 93 -9.72 -4.34 -8.64
N GLY A 94 -9.09 -3.18 -8.60
CA GLY A 94 -9.63 -1.97 -7.97
C GLY A 94 -9.67 -1.97 -6.44
N GLY A 95 -9.28 -3.06 -5.77
CA GLY A 95 -9.30 -3.15 -4.31
C GLY A 95 -8.24 -2.26 -3.68
N ILE A 96 -8.58 -1.62 -2.55
CA ILE A 96 -7.61 -0.88 -1.74
C ILE A 96 -7.19 -1.76 -0.57
N GLU A 97 -5.89 -1.89 -0.39
CA GLU A 97 -5.25 -2.59 0.71
C GLU A 97 -4.48 -1.54 1.52
N ARG A 98 -4.74 -1.51 2.83
CA ARG A 98 -4.10 -0.60 3.79
C ARG A 98 -3.33 -1.40 4.81
N ASP A 99 -2.16 -0.89 5.17
CA ASP A 99 -1.28 -1.47 6.18
C ASP A 99 -0.95 -2.95 5.96
N VAL A 100 -0.85 -3.36 4.69
CA VAL A 100 -0.54 -4.74 4.33
C VAL A 100 0.97 -4.98 4.31
N ARG A 101 1.40 -6.15 4.76
CA ARG A 101 2.82 -6.45 4.94
C ARG A 101 3.56 -6.54 3.61
N ALA A 102 4.76 -5.98 3.57
CA ALA A 102 5.75 -6.25 2.54
C ALA A 102 7.12 -6.50 3.17
N VAL A 103 7.80 -7.53 2.67
CA VAL A 103 9.07 -8.01 3.21
C VAL A 103 10.12 -8.04 2.11
N ASP A 104 11.27 -7.43 2.39
CA ASP A 104 12.47 -7.53 1.57
C ASP A 104 13.10 -8.92 1.70
N VAL A 105 13.10 -9.65 0.59
CA VAL A 105 13.71 -10.98 0.46
C VAL A 105 14.99 -10.95 -0.39
N SER A 106 15.49 -9.76 -0.74
CA SER A 106 16.77 -9.59 -1.44
C SER A 106 17.93 -10.11 -0.60
N ALA A 107 18.93 -10.68 -1.29
CA ALA A 107 20.16 -11.16 -0.67
C ALA A 107 20.94 -10.03 0.02
N ASN A 108 20.87 -8.82 -0.52
CA ASN A 108 21.70 -7.69 -0.11
C ASN A 108 21.05 -6.75 0.91
N ASN A 109 19.78 -6.98 1.28
CA ASN A 109 19.01 -6.04 2.11
C ASN A 109 18.80 -4.67 1.44
N ASP A 110 18.62 -4.68 0.12
CA ASP A 110 18.53 -3.47 -0.70
C ASP A 110 17.13 -3.28 -1.30
N TRP A 111 16.13 -4.03 -0.83
CA TRP A 111 14.76 -3.95 -1.33
C TRP A 111 14.61 -4.23 -2.84
N SER A 112 15.60 -4.86 -3.48
CA SER A 112 15.53 -5.22 -4.90
C SER A 112 14.57 -6.38 -5.20
N ASP A 113 14.17 -7.16 -4.19
CA ASP A 113 13.21 -8.25 -4.33
C ASP A 113 12.27 -8.33 -3.12
N VAL A 114 10.96 -8.21 -3.37
CA VAL A 114 9.96 -7.98 -2.31
C VAL A 114 8.78 -8.94 -2.42
N ARG A 115 8.41 -9.56 -1.30
CA ARG A 115 7.13 -10.26 -1.14
C ARG A 115 6.12 -9.34 -0.49
N VAL A 116 4.93 -9.27 -1.08
CA VAL A 116 3.82 -8.47 -0.57
C VAL A 116 2.69 -9.40 -0.17
N TRP A 117 1.96 -9.05 0.88
CA TRP A 117 0.71 -9.69 1.25
C TRP A 117 -0.21 -9.90 0.04
N TYR A 118 -0.95 -11.00 0.04
CA TYR A 118 -1.87 -11.36 -1.04
C TYR A 118 -3.17 -11.93 -0.46
N GLY A 119 -4.27 -11.22 -0.69
CA GLY A 119 -5.57 -11.50 -0.07
C GLY A 119 -6.12 -12.89 -0.29
N PRO A 120 -6.06 -13.45 -1.50
CA PRO A 120 -6.57 -14.80 -1.75
C PRO A 120 -5.94 -15.91 -0.89
N ILE A 121 -4.74 -15.70 -0.34
CA ILE A 121 -4.08 -16.67 0.55
C ILE A 121 -3.93 -16.15 1.99
N GLY A 122 -4.37 -14.93 2.29
CA GLY A 122 -4.30 -14.32 3.63
C GLY A 122 -2.89 -14.20 4.22
N ASN A 123 -1.84 -14.21 3.38
CA ASN A 123 -0.45 -14.22 3.81
C ASN A 123 0.45 -13.53 2.77
N LEU A 124 1.76 -13.46 3.02
CA LEU A 124 2.75 -13.04 2.02
C LEU A 124 2.61 -13.88 0.75
N GLY A 125 2.54 -13.20 -0.39
CA GLY A 125 2.51 -13.82 -1.70
C GLY A 125 3.69 -14.78 -1.90
N LEU A 126 3.41 -15.89 -2.58
CA LEU A 126 4.43 -16.91 -2.88
C LEU A 126 5.51 -16.38 -3.83
N ARG A 127 5.15 -15.41 -4.68
CA ARG A 127 6.06 -14.78 -5.64
C ARG A 127 6.71 -13.56 -4.99
N SER A 128 8.03 -13.49 -5.09
CA SER A 128 8.74 -12.23 -4.92
C SER A 128 8.65 -11.38 -6.19
N ASN A 129 8.81 -10.07 -6.05
CA ASN A 129 8.59 -9.10 -7.10
C ASN A 129 9.79 -8.16 -7.15
N PRO A 130 10.41 -7.97 -8.32
CA PRO A 130 11.54 -7.07 -8.45
C PRO A 130 11.08 -5.64 -8.19
N ALA A 131 11.87 -4.92 -7.40
CA ALA A 131 11.64 -3.52 -7.10
C ALA A 131 12.89 -2.69 -7.38
N ASN A 132 12.66 -1.44 -7.75
CA ASN A 132 13.73 -0.49 -8.02
C ASN A 132 14.22 0.20 -6.74
N GLY A 133 13.35 0.30 -5.73
CA GLY A 133 13.58 1.02 -4.49
C GLY A 133 12.42 1.98 -4.16
N PHE A 134 12.73 3.00 -3.38
CA PHE A 134 11.78 3.97 -2.86
C PHE A 134 11.97 5.33 -3.53
N ILE A 135 10.85 5.94 -3.91
CA ILE A 135 10.77 7.34 -4.32
C ILE A 135 10.29 8.14 -3.11
N TYR A 136 11.06 9.15 -2.71
CA TYR A 136 10.79 9.93 -1.51
C TYR A 136 9.90 11.13 -1.83
N ALA A 137 8.80 11.26 -1.08
CA ALA A 137 7.93 12.42 -1.16
C ALA A 137 8.55 13.60 -0.38
N ASP A 138 8.36 14.82 -0.88
CA ASP A 138 8.93 16.04 -0.28
C ASP A 138 8.32 16.39 1.09
N GLN A 139 7.22 15.72 1.50
CA GLN A 139 6.66 15.72 2.86
C GLN A 139 5.58 14.62 3.00
N PRO A 140 5.59 13.81 4.07
CA PRO A 140 4.48 12.89 4.38
C PRO A 140 3.21 13.70 4.68
N LYS A 141 2.11 13.43 3.99
CA LYS A 141 0.79 13.87 4.45
C LYS A 141 0.35 12.91 5.54
N ASP A 142 -0.03 13.42 6.70
CA ASP A 142 -0.61 12.58 7.77
C ASP A 142 -1.81 11.80 7.21
N ILE A 143 -1.65 10.49 7.03
CA ILE A 143 -2.72 9.60 6.57
C ILE A 143 -3.62 9.33 7.77
N GLU A 144 -4.58 10.22 8.03
CA GLU A 144 -5.64 10.00 9.01
C GLU A 144 -6.71 9.11 8.36
N GLN A 145 -6.44 7.80 8.25
CA GLN A 145 -7.42 6.79 7.82
C GLN A 145 -7.48 5.74 8.94
N PRO A 146 -8.67 5.47 9.53
CA PRO A 146 -8.78 4.50 10.61
C PRO A 146 -8.39 3.11 10.08
N VAL A 147 -7.33 2.55 10.65
CA VAL A 147 -6.84 1.19 10.38
C VAL A 147 -7.94 0.22 10.78
N GLN A 148 -8.63 -0.39 9.81
CA GLN A 148 -9.43 -1.58 10.07
C GLN A 148 -8.48 -2.76 10.15
N VAL A 149 -7.95 -3.01 11.34
CA VAL A 149 -7.20 -4.24 11.61
C VAL A 149 -8.21 -5.38 11.59
N ALA A 150 -8.17 -6.20 10.55
CA ALA A 150 -8.77 -7.53 10.59
C ALA A 150 -7.95 -8.39 11.55
N MET A 151 -8.27 -8.30 12.84
CA MET A 151 -7.79 -9.28 13.82
C MET A 151 -8.53 -10.59 13.52
N ALA A 152 -7.77 -11.63 13.16
CA ALA A 152 -8.26 -12.99 13.22
C ALA A 152 -8.43 -13.36 14.69
N ASP A 153 -9.62 -13.82 15.07
CA ASP A 153 -9.89 -14.37 16.39
C ASP A 153 -9.00 -15.61 16.62
N ALA A 154 -7.94 -15.43 17.40
CA ALA A 154 -7.24 -16.54 18.01
C ALA A 154 -8.01 -16.93 19.28
N VAL A 155 -8.89 -17.92 19.13
CA VAL A 155 -9.37 -18.73 20.25
C VAL A 155 -8.19 -19.57 20.75
N THR A 156 -7.79 -19.39 22.02
CA THR A 156 -7.53 -20.48 22.97
C THR A 156 -7.41 -19.97 24.41
N ASP A 157 -8.39 -20.39 25.21
CA ASP A 157 -8.41 -20.79 26.62
C ASP A 157 -7.11 -20.71 27.46
N ALA A 158 -7.19 -20.04 28.62
CA ALA A 158 -6.45 -20.37 29.85
C ALA A 158 -7.08 -19.71 31.09
N SER A 159 -7.79 -20.55 31.83
CA SER A 159 -8.35 -20.49 33.18
C SER A 159 -7.56 -19.82 34.34
N VAL A 160 -8.34 -19.46 35.39
CA VAL A 160 -8.05 -19.37 36.85
C VAL A 160 -7.61 -18.03 37.45
N THR A 161 -8.55 -17.37 38.16
CA THR A 161 -8.45 -16.82 39.55
C THR A 161 -9.81 -16.20 39.89
N GLY A 162 -10.62 -16.74 40.81
CA GLY A 162 -10.46 -16.62 42.25
C GLY A 162 -11.79 -16.18 42.86
N ALA A 163 -12.73 -17.10 43.07
CA ALA A 163 -13.99 -16.84 43.76
C ALA A 163 -13.89 -17.35 45.21
N ALA A 164 -13.53 -16.46 46.12
CA ALA A 164 -13.72 -16.62 47.55
C ALA A 164 -14.88 -15.71 47.97
N ARG A 165 -16.03 -16.29 48.30
CA ARG A 165 -17.04 -15.66 49.16
C ARG A 165 -17.75 -16.71 50.02
N SER A 166 -17.57 -16.55 51.32
CA SER A 166 -18.16 -17.31 52.43
C SER A 166 -19.62 -16.92 52.69
N ALA A 167 -20.36 -17.87 53.27
CA ALA A 167 -21.45 -17.76 54.27
C ALA A 167 -22.54 -16.69 54.09
N PHE A 168 -23.80 -17.09 53.93
CA PHE A 168 -24.78 -17.44 54.97
C PHE A 168 -25.96 -18.17 54.32
#